data_AF-A0A6J6WUV3-F1
#
_entry.id   AF-A0A6J6WUV3-F1
#
_cell.length_a   1.000
_cell.length_b   1.000
_cell.length_c   1.000
_cell.angle_alpha   90.00
_cell.angle_beta   90.00
_cell.angle_gamma   90.00
#
_symmetry.space_group_name_H-M   'P 1'
#
loop_
_entity.id
_entity.type
_entity.pdbx_description
1 polymer ?
#
loop_
_entity_poly.entity_id
_entity_poly.type
_entity_poly.pdbx_seq_one_letter_code
_entity_poly.pdbx_strand_id
1 'polypeptide(L)'
;MPLVSASSDRNISNISIEIQRSGLVPYEEALANQRFVHSEVSQGIRPNTLILLEHPSVYTAGKRTTEIEKPTDGTPVIDVDRGGKITWHGPGQLVGYPIVKLAKPTELVGFVREIEAGLIKVCSEFGITTQRVDGRSGVWIRDARGDRKIAAIGIRVAQGVSMHGFALNVNPELGAFNRIIPCGIDDAEVTSMAQELSRVISIDEVAPVVEKFLTETLMKVSA
;
A
#
# COMPACT_ATOMS: atom_id res chain seq x y z
N MET A 1 -33.95 -31.93 9.13
CA MET A 1 -33.43 -30.80 9.92
C MET A 1 -32.49 -30.00 9.04
N PRO A 2 -32.79 -28.75 8.70
CA PRO A 2 -31.97 -27.95 7.80
C PRO A 2 -31.02 -27.04 8.58
N LEU A 3 -29.80 -26.84 8.06
CA LEU A 3 -28.99 -25.66 8.33
C LEU A 3 -28.57 -25.12 6.97
N VAL A 4 -29.45 -24.29 6.41
CA VAL A 4 -29.10 -23.40 5.30
C VAL A 4 -28.26 -22.29 5.91
N SER A 5 -26.97 -22.25 5.60
CA SER A 5 -26.12 -21.10 5.96
C SER A 5 -26.53 -19.92 5.09
N ALA A 6 -27.20 -18.94 5.69
CA ALA A 6 -27.41 -17.65 5.07
C ALA A 6 -26.03 -16.96 4.93
N SER A 7 -25.53 -16.84 3.70
CA SER A 7 -24.53 -15.84 3.38
C SER A 7 -25.15 -14.48 3.63
N SER A 8 -24.66 -13.77 4.64
CA SER A 8 -25.07 -12.39 4.89
C SER A 8 -24.54 -11.51 3.76
N ASP A 9 -25.40 -11.26 2.79
CA ASP A 9 -25.27 -10.11 1.89
C ASP A 9 -25.33 -8.85 2.74
N ARG A 10 -24.16 -8.45 3.26
CA ARG A 10 -23.98 -7.13 3.85
C ARG A 10 -24.30 -6.12 2.77
N ASN A 11 -25.06 -5.09 3.14
CA ASN A 11 -25.43 -3.99 2.28
C ASN A 11 -24.18 -3.17 1.91
N ILE A 12 -23.36 -3.68 0.97
CA ILE A 12 -22.19 -2.98 0.41
C ILE A 12 -22.61 -1.64 -0.20
N SER A 13 -23.91 -1.48 -0.53
CA SER A 13 -24.50 -0.31 -1.17
C SER A 13 -24.36 1.02 -0.42
N ASN A 14 -24.02 1.03 0.87
CA ASN A 14 -23.89 2.26 1.67
C ASN A 14 -22.45 2.63 2.06
N ILE A 15 -21.45 1.81 1.71
CA ILE A 15 -20.05 2.09 2.07
C ILE A 15 -19.44 2.96 0.97
N SER A 16 -19.19 4.23 1.27
CA SER A 16 -18.44 5.13 0.38
C SER A 16 -16.97 5.22 0.80
N ILE A 17 -16.07 5.19 -0.17
CA ILE A 17 -14.66 5.54 0.01
C ILE A 17 -14.43 6.90 -0.64
N GLU A 18 -14.08 7.92 0.13
CA GLU A 18 -13.65 9.22 -0.38
C GLU A 18 -12.23 9.10 -0.95
N ILE A 19 -12.00 9.67 -2.13
CA ILE A 19 -10.68 9.72 -2.74
C ILE A 19 -10.07 11.11 -2.54
N GLN A 20 -8.88 11.16 -1.97
CA GLN A 20 -8.10 12.39 -1.82
C GLN A 20 -6.78 12.27 -2.60
N ARG A 21 -6.62 13.00 -3.70
CA ARG A 21 -5.31 13.17 -4.37
C ARG A 21 -4.57 14.36 -3.78
N SER A 22 -3.31 14.18 -3.38
CA SER A 22 -2.52 15.26 -2.74
C SER A 22 -1.22 15.62 -3.46
N GLY A 23 -0.90 14.97 -4.59
CA GLY A 23 0.33 15.25 -5.35
C GLY A 23 1.58 14.89 -4.55
N LEU A 24 2.63 15.70 -4.67
CA LEU A 24 3.90 15.49 -3.95
C LEU A 24 3.88 16.15 -2.57
N VAL A 25 3.97 15.36 -1.50
CA VAL A 25 3.82 15.84 -0.11
C VAL A 25 4.98 15.36 0.77
N PRO A 26 5.62 16.21 1.61
CA PRO A 26 6.59 15.76 2.59
C PRO A 26 6.02 14.69 3.54
N TYR A 27 6.85 13.71 3.92
CA TYR A 27 6.37 12.53 4.65
C TYR A 27 5.72 12.87 5.99
N GLU A 28 6.31 13.79 6.76
CA GLU A 28 5.79 14.17 8.09
C GLU A 28 4.46 14.91 8.00
N GLU A 29 4.30 15.78 6.99
CA GLU A 29 3.03 16.46 6.70
C GLU A 29 1.93 15.46 6.31
N ALA A 30 2.26 14.51 5.45
CA ALA A 30 1.33 13.44 5.09
C ALA A 30 0.99 12.54 6.28
N LEU A 31 1.94 12.25 7.17
CA LEU A 31 1.69 11.48 8.40
C LEU A 31 0.78 12.24 9.36
N ALA A 32 0.95 13.56 9.50
CA ALA A 32 0.04 14.41 10.26
C ALA A 32 -1.37 14.40 9.67
N ASN A 33 -1.49 14.52 8.34
CA ASN A 33 -2.77 14.42 7.64
C ASN A 33 -3.42 13.04 7.82
N GLN A 34 -2.66 11.96 7.72
CA GLN A 34 -3.15 10.61 8.00
C GLN A 34 -3.75 10.51 9.41
N ARG A 35 -3.08 11.08 10.43
CA ARG A 35 -3.58 11.07 11.82
C ARG A 35 -4.87 11.88 11.98
N PHE A 36 -4.95 13.02 11.30
CA PHE A 36 -6.14 13.86 11.29
C PHE A 36 -7.34 13.12 10.67
N VAL A 37 -7.18 12.60 9.45
CA VAL A 37 -8.22 11.82 8.76
C VAL A 37 -8.59 10.56 9.54
N HIS A 38 -7.62 9.86 10.13
CA HIS A 38 -7.86 8.69 11.00
C HIS A 38 -8.77 9.02 12.17
N SER A 39 -8.53 10.16 12.84
CA SER A 39 -9.37 10.62 13.95
C SER A 39 -10.80 10.93 13.51
N GLU A 40 -11.00 11.57 12.35
CA GLU A 40 -12.34 11.87 11.84
C GLU A 40 -13.09 10.61 11.43
N VAL A 41 -12.41 9.65 10.78
CA VAL A 41 -12.99 8.36 10.38
C VAL A 41 -13.33 7.50 11.60
N SER A 42 -12.48 7.47 12.64
CA SER A 42 -12.74 6.67 13.85
C SER A 42 -13.97 7.17 14.63
N GLN A 43 -14.20 8.49 14.59
CA GLN A 43 -15.36 9.16 15.20
C GLN A 43 -16.62 9.14 14.31
N GLY A 44 -16.51 8.72 13.06
CA GLY A 44 -17.62 8.73 12.10
C GLY A 44 -18.00 10.13 11.58
N ILE A 45 -17.09 11.10 11.71
CA ILE A 45 -17.26 12.48 11.20
C ILE A 45 -17.02 12.54 9.69
N ARG A 46 -16.07 11.73 9.20
CA ARG A 46 -15.69 11.61 7.79
C ARG A 46 -15.96 10.19 7.27
N PRO A 47 -16.35 10.01 6.00
CA PRO A 47 -16.35 8.69 5.38
C PRO A 47 -14.95 8.06 5.34
N ASN A 48 -14.90 6.73 5.19
CA ASN A 48 -13.67 6.01 4.89
C ASN A 48 -12.94 6.69 3.72
N THR A 49 -11.62 6.89 3.82
CA THR A 49 -10.86 7.71 2.86
C THR A 49 -9.65 6.95 2.33
N LEU A 50 -9.41 7.01 1.01
CA LEU A 50 -8.16 6.60 0.38
C LEU A 50 -7.41 7.86 -0.07
N ILE A 51 -6.28 8.14 0.58
CA ILE A 51 -5.39 9.23 0.19
C ILE A 51 -4.37 8.69 -0.81
N LEU A 52 -4.19 9.36 -1.95
CA LEU A 52 -3.23 9.03 -2.99
C LEU A 52 -2.26 10.20 -3.20
N LEU A 53 -0.97 9.91 -3.15
CA LEU A 53 0.09 10.92 -3.22
C LEU A 53 1.43 10.32 -3.65
N GLU A 54 2.41 11.19 -3.79
CA GLU A 54 3.82 10.87 -3.88
C GLU A 54 4.57 11.52 -2.71
N HIS A 55 5.75 11.01 -2.38
CA HIS A 55 6.66 11.63 -1.43
C HIS A 55 7.93 12.13 -2.12
N PRO A 56 8.56 13.21 -1.63
CA PRO A 56 9.99 13.41 -1.83
C PRO A 56 10.77 12.17 -1.35
N SER A 57 11.99 11.98 -1.87
CA SER A 57 12.83 10.84 -1.49
C SER A 57 12.98 10.71 0.02
N VAL A 58 12.51 9.62 0.60
CA VAL A 58 12.51 9.38 2.05
C VAL A 58 12.62 7.89 2.37
N TYR A 59 13.43 7.55 3.37
CA TYR A 59 13.45 6.22 3.96
C TYR A 59 12.59 6.19 5.22
N THR A 60 11.77 5.16 5.36
CA THR A 60 10.94 4.95 6.55
C THR A 60 11.18 3.58 7.15
N ALA A 61 11.42 3.53 8.46
CA ALA A 61 11.68 2.31 9.20
C ALA A 61 10.45 1.92 10.02
N GLY A 62 9.80 0.80 9.63
CA GLY A 62 8.73 0.21 10.43
C GLY A 62 9.25 -0.47 11.70
N LYS A 63 8.34 -0.88 12.59
CA LYS A 63 8.65 -1.43 13.92
C LYS A 63 9.59 -2.63 13.97
N ARG A 64 9.77 -3.36 12.86
CA ARG A 64 10.61 -4.56 12.77
C ARG A 64 11.95 -4.33 12.08
N THR A 65 12.27 -3.08 11.75
CA THR A 65 13.52 -2.71 11.09
C THR A 65 14.70 -2.94 12.03
N THR A 66 15.77 -3.51 11.51
CA THR A 66 17.05 -3.68 12.21
C THR A 66 18.11 -2.77 11.59
N GLU A 67 19.18 -2.45 12.33
CA GLU A 67 20.21 -1.50 11.87
C GLU A 67 20.94 -1.96 10.60
N ILE A 68 21.14 -3.27 10.41
CA ILE A 68 21.78 -3.82 9.19
C ILE A 68 20.96 -3.59 7.92
N GLU A 69 19.67 -3.32 8.04
CA GLU A 69 18.78 -3.08 6.90
C GLU A 69 18.75 -1.60 6.50
N LYS A 70 19.24 -0.69 7.37
CA LYS A 70 19.26 0.76 7.15
C LYS A 70 20.43 1.18 6.24
N PRO A 71 20.33 2.36 5.60
CA PRO A 71 21.47 2.94 4.88
C PRO A 71 22.68 3.11 5.79
N THR A 72 23.86 2.73 5.29
CA THR A 72 25.13 2.86 6.03
C THR A 72 25.89 4.14 5.71
N ASP A 73 25.35 4.99 4.83
CA ASP A 73 25.96 6.23 4.33
C ASP A 73 25.55 7.49 5.12
N GLY A 74 24.80 7.32 6.21
CA GLY A 74 24.27 8.43 7.02
C GLY A 74 23.01 9.08 6.46
N THR A 75 22.40 8.52 5.41
CA THR A 75 21.12 9.02 4.90
C THR A 75 20.03 8.96 5.99
N PRO A 76 19.28 10.05 6.24
CA PRO A 76 18.24 10.07 7.26
C PRO A 76 17.15 9.02 7.03
N VAL A 77 16.68 8.43 8.12
CA VAL A 77 15.57 7.46 8.14
C VAL A 77 14.54 7.91 9.18
N ILE A 78 13.27 7.92 8.80
CA ILE A 78 12.17 8.27 9.71
C ILE A 78 11.62 6.99 10.32
N ASP A 79 11.72 6.83 11.64
CA ASP A 79 11.09 5.73 12.36
C ASP A 79 9.57 5.95 12.43
N VAL A 80 8.81 4.90 12.08
CA VAL A 80 7.35 4.96 11.92
C VAL A 80 6.68 3.75 12.53
N ASP A 81 5.42 3.93 12.94
CA ASP A 81 4.69 2.93 13.72
C ASP A 81 3.95 1.87 12.88
N ARG A 82 4.18 1.83 11.56
CA ARG A 82 3.63 0.80 10.66
C ARG A 82 4.25 -0.57 10.88
N GLY A 83 3.52 -1.59 10.45
CA GLY A 83 4.09 -2.92 10.24
C GLY A 83 5.16 -2.91 9.14
N GLY A 84 5.88 -4.04 9.03
CA GLY A 84 7.00 -4.16 8.09
C GLY A 84 8.32 -3.64 8.66
N LYS A 85 9.35 -3.66 7.81
CA LYS A 85 10.70 -3.18 8.10
C LYS A 85 10.94 -1.87 7.32
N ILE A 86 12.19 -1.59 6.93
CA ILE A 86 12.54 -0.41 6.15
C ILE A 86 11.99 -0.48 4.71
N THR A 87 11.65 0.69 4.17
CA THR A 87 11.38 0.90 2.75
C THR A 87 11.81 2.31 2.34
N TRP A 88 11.78 2.57 1.04
CA TRP A 88 11.94 3.89 0.47
C TRP A 88 10.66 4.34 -0.26
N HIS A 89 10.41 5.65 -0.25
CA HIS A 89 9.42 6.33 -1.07
C HIS A 89 10.07 7.51 -1.81
N GLY A 90 9.55 7.84 -2.99
CA GLY A 90 10.04 8.97 -3.77
C GLY A 90 9.16 9.29 -4.98
N PRO A 91 9.53 10.32 -5.77
CA PRO A 91 8.81 10.68 -6.98
C PRO A 91 8.71 9.50 -7.95
N GLY A 92 7.56 9.36 -8.61
CA GLY A 92 7.25 8.24 -9.49
C GLY A 92 6.74 6.98 -8.77
N GLN A 93 6.65 6.97 -7.44
CA GLN A 93 6.02 5.92 -6.66
C GLN A 93 4.65 6.40 -6.15
N LEU A 94 3.56 5.73 -6.57
CA LEU A 94 2.22 6.05 -6.09
C LEU A 94 2.02 5.44 -4.71
N VAL A 95 1.92 6.29 -3.69
CA VAL A 95 1.63 5.90 -2.32
C VAL A 95 0.14 6.07 -2.05
N GLY A 96 -0.47 5.04 -1.47
CA GLY A 96 -1.88 5.06 -1.11
C GLY A 96 -2.08 4.73 0.36
N TYR A 97 -2.77 5.61 1.09
CA TYR A 97 -3.13 5.46 2.49
C TYR A 97 -4.63 5.19 2.65
N PRO A 98 -5.07 3.91 2.65
CA PRO A 98 -6.45 3.56 2.99
C PRO A 98 -6.68 3.75 4.48
N ILE A 99 -7.38 4.82 4.84
CA ILE A 99 -7.82 5.14 6.20
C ILE A 99 -9.29 4.74 6.31
N VAL A 100 -9.51 3.49 6.70
CA VAL A 100 -10.83 2.88 6.66
C VAL A 100 -11.15 2.18 7.98
N LYS A 101 -12.39 2.33 8.44
CA LYS A 101 -12.93 1.55 9.55
C LYS A 101 -13.15 0.12 9.09
N LEU A 102 -12.50 -0.83 9.74
CA LEU A 102 -12.55 -2.24 9.34
C LEU A 102 -13.80 -2.92 9.91
N ALA A 103 -14.50 -3.68 9.10
CA ALA A 103 -15.62 -4.53 9.53
C ALA A 103 -15.18 -5.59 10.55
N LYS A 104 -13.92 -6.02 10.47
CA LYS A 104 -13.30 -6.95 11.40
C LYS A 104 -11.88 -6.50 11.73
N PRO A 105 -11.68 -5.62 12.72
CA PRO A 105 -10.36 -5.06 13.05
C PRO A 105 -9.28 -6.08 13.42
N THR A 106 -9.68 -7.29 13.81
CA THR A 106 -8.77 -8.39 14.16
C THR A 106 -8.24 -9.16 12.94
N GLU A 107 -8.85 -9.03 11.75
CA GLU A 107 -8.48 -9.76 10.53
C GLU A 107 -7.52 -8.95 9.63
N LEU A 108 -6.40 -8.48 10.18
CA LEU A 108 -5.43 -7.65 9.45
C LEU A 108 -4.86 -8.33 8.19
N VAL A 109 -4.63 -9.66 8.25
CA VAL A 109 -4.14 -10.42 7.09
C VAL A 109 -5.15 -10.40 5.94
N GLY A 110 -6.46 -10.50 6.26
CA GLY A 110 -7.52 -10.41 5.27
C GLY A 110 -7.55 -9.03 4.61
N PHE A 111 -7.39 -7.96 5.41
CA PHE A 111 -7.30 -6.59 4.90
C PHE A 111 -6.13 -6.39 3.93
N VAL A 112 -4.93 -6.86 4.31
CA VAL A 112 -3.74 -6.79 3.44
C VAL A 112 -3.97 -7.56 2.14
N ARG A 113 -4.59 -8.74 2.20
CA ARG A 113 -4.90 -9.55 1.01
C ARG A 113 -5.85 -8.86 0.04
N GLU A 114 -6.80 -8.05 0.53
CA GLU A 114 -7.68 -7.28 -0.35
C GLU A 114 -6.94 -6.13 -1.04
N ILE A 115 -6.03 -5.44 -0.35
CA ILE A 115 -5.14 -4.44 -0.98
C ILE A 115 -4.28 -5.10 -2.06
N GLU A 116 -3.68 -6.26 -1.76
CA GLU A 116 -2.93 -7.05 -2.77
C GLU A 116 -3.82 -7.43 -3.96
N ALA A 117 -5.06 -7.83 -3.72
CA ALA A 117 -5.99 -8.17 -4.81
C ALA A 117 -6.25 -6.98 -5.73
N GLY A 118 -6.47 -5.80 -5.14
CA GLY A 118 -6.70 -4.56 -5.87
C GLY A 118 -5.49 -4.19 -6.73
N LEU A 119 -4.29 -4.20 -6.13
CA LEU A 119 -3.05 -3.87 -6.82
C LEU A 119 -2.68 -4.89 -7.92
N ILE A 120 -2.98 -6.19 -7.73
CA ILE A 120 -2.81 -7.20 -8.78
C ILE A 120 -3.72 -6.89 -9.97
N LYS A 121 -4.99 -6.53 -9.73
CA LYS A 121 -5.91 -6.11 -10.81
C LYS A 121 -5.43 -4.85 -11.52
N VAL A 122 -4.92 -3.86 -10.78
CA VAL A 122 -4.29 -2.66 -11.36
C VAL A 122 -3.19 -3.09 -12.32
N CYS A 123 -2.23 -3.90 -11.88
CA CYS A 123 -1.13 -4.36 -12.73
C CYS A 123 -1.65 -5.11 -13.98
N SER A 124 -2.66 -5.95 -13.81
CA SER A 124 -3.28 -6.71 -14.91
C SER A 124 -3.93 -5.81 -15.96
N GLU A 125 -4.51 -4.67 -15.59
CA GLU A 125 -5.10 -3.70 -16.53
C GLU A 125 -4.06 -3.14 -17.49
N PHE A 126 -2.81 -3.03 -17.04
CA PHE A 126 -1.68 -2.60 -17.85
C PHE A 126 -0.96 -3.77 -18.54
N GLY A 127 -1.44 -5.00 -18.39
CA GLY A 127 -0.82 -6.19 -18.98
C GLY A 127 0.35 -6.77 -18.17
N ILE A 128 0.55 -6.34 -16.93
CA ILE A 128 1.61 -6.86 -16.04
C ILE A 128 1.04 -8.02 -15.20
N THR A 129 1.55 -9.22 -15.43
CA THR A 129 1.15 -10.41 -14.63
C THR A 129 1.86 -10.40 -13.28
N THR A 130 1.09 -10.24 -12.20
CA THR A 130 1.60 -10.20 -10.83
C THR A 130 0.87 -11.20 -9.93
N GLN A 131 1.48 -11.54 -8.80
CA GLN A 131 0.95 -12.50 -7.83
C GLN A 131 1.36 -12.15 -6.39
N ARG A 132 0.78 -12.88 -5.43
CA ARG A 132 1.22 -12.89 -4.03
C ARG A 132 2.34 -13.91 -3.86
N VAL A 133 3.22 -13.67 -2.90
CA VAL A 133 4.20 -14.64 -2.44
C VAL A 133 3.95 -14.95 -0.98
N ASP A 134 3.81 -16.24 -0.65
CA ASP A 134 3.56 -16.64 0.73
C ASP A 134 4.66 -16.15 1.67
N GLY A 135 4.25 -15.67 2.85
CA GLY A 135 5.14 -15.02 3.82
C GLY A 135 5.70 -13.65 3.43
N ARG A 136 5.46 -13.14 2.21
CA ARG A 136 6.02 -11.87 1.71
C ARG A 136 4.91 -10.91 1.27
N SER A 137 4.45 -10.06 2.19
CA SER A 137 3.40 -9.07 1.90
C SER A 137 3.77 -8.13 0.75
N GLY A 138 2.79 -7.82 -0.10
CA GLY A 138 2.96 -6.98 -1.27
C GLY A 138 2.63 -7.71 -2.57
N VAL A 139 2.89 -7.04 -3.68
CA VAL A 139 2.63 -7.56 -5.03
C VAL A 139 3.94 -7.80 -5.75
N TRP A 140 4.03 -8.96 -6.40
CA TRP A 140 5.27 -9.51 -6.92
C TRP A 140 5.11 -10.00 -8.35
N ILE A 141 6.20 -9.96 -9.10
CA ILE A 141 6.37 -10.74 -10.33
C ILE A 141 7.28 -11.90 -9.98
N ARG A 142 6.93 -13.08 -10.49
CA ARG A 142 7.76 -14.29 -10.37
C ARG A 142 7.72 -15.02 -11.70
N ASP A 143 8.86 -15.01 -12.37
CA ASP A 143 9.10 -15.60 -13.68
C ASP A 143 10.52 -16.18 -13.73
N ALA A 144 11.01 -16.54 -14.92
CA ALA A 144 12.36 -17.09 -15.09
C ALA A 144 13.50 -16.12 -14.68
N ARG A 145 13.21 -14.82 -14.51
CA ARG A 145 14.18 -13.81 -14.04
C ARG A 145 14.19 -13.68 -12.51
N GLY A 146 13.36 -14.45 -11.80
CA GLY A 146 13.28 -14.44 -10.33
C GLY A 146 12.13 -13.60 -9.77
N ASP A 147 12.17 -13.39 -8.46
CA ASP A 147 11.15 -12.65 -7.71
C ASP A 147 11.48 -11.15 -7.71
N ARG A 148 10.50 -10.31 -8.11
CA ARG A 148 10.64 -8.86 -8.13
C ARG A 148 9.41 -8.19 -7.53
N LYS A 149 9.62 -7.33 -6.53
CA LYS A 149 8.52 -6.62 -5.85
C LYS A 149 8.13 -5.37 -6.62
N ILE A 150 6.85 -5.25 -6.99
CA ILE A 150 6.33 -4.04 -7.66
C ILE A 150 5.55 -3.14 -6.71
N ALA A 151 4.98 -3.69 -5.63
CA ALA A 151 4.31 -2.89 -4.60
C ALA A 151 4.61 -3.39 -3.19
N ALA A 152 4.94 -2.46 -2.30
CA ALA A 152 5.09 -2.70 -0.87
C ALA A 152 3.78 -2.39 -0.12
N ILE A 153 3.51 -3.14 0.96
CA ILE A 153 2.34 -2.91 1.83
C ILE A 153 2.79 -2.97 3.28
N GLY A 154 2.46 -1.93 4.04
CA GLY A 154 2.72 -1.80 5.47
C GLY A 154 1.60 -1.02 6.13
N ILE A 155 0.81 -1.72 6.96
CA ILE A 155 -0.40 -1.18 7.59
C ILE A 155 -0.24 -1.14 9.11
N ARG A 156 -0.95 -0.22 9.75
CA ARG A 156 -1.28 -0.25 11.18
C ARG A 156 -2.80 -0.17 11.33
N VAL A 157 -3.35 -0.81 12.37
CA VAL A 157 -4.75 -0.60 12.79
C VAL A 157 -4.76 -0.06 14.22
N ALA A 158 -5.54 0.98 14.46
CA ALA A 158 -5.78 1.56 15.76
C ALA A 158 -7.23 2.05 15.85
N GLN A 159 -7.91 1.83 16.98
CA GLN A 159 -9.32 2.20 17.18
C GLN A 159 -10.26 1.61 16.09
N GLY A 160 -9.92 0.44 15.55
CA GLY A 160 -10.66 -0.19 14.46
C GLY A 160 -10.48 0.43 13.07
N VAL A 161 -9.64 1.45 12.93
CA VAL A 161 -9.37 2.16 11.66
C VAL A 161 -7.93 1.94 11.22
N SER A 162 -7.71 1.73 9.92
CA SER A 162 -6.37 1.54 9.34
C SER A 162 -5.61 2.87 9.15
N MET A 163 -4.29 2.77 9.12
CA MET A 163 -3.35 3.83 8.77
C MET A 163 -2.16 3.25 7.99
N HIS A 164 -1.37 4.11 7.38
CA HIS A 164 -0.35 3.75 6.39
C HIS A 164 -1.03 3.05 5.22
N GLY A 165 -0.32 2.17 4.50
CA GLY A 165 -0.87 1.75 3.23
C GLY A 165 0.03 0.92 2.35
N PHE A 166 -0.02 1.25 1.07
CA PHE A 166 0.77 0.64 0.02
C PHE A 166 1.60 1.68 -0.72
N ALA A 167 2.61 1.19 -1.43
CA ALA A 167 3.42 1.98 -2.33
C ALA A 167 3.66 1.17 -3.61
N LEU A 168 3.08 1.63 -4.72
CA LEU A 168 3.20 1.03 -6.05
C LEU A 168 4.28 1.75 -6.84
N ASN A 169 5.29 1.01 -7.30
CA ASN A 169 6.35 1.56 -8.13
C ASN A 169 5.83 1.76 -9.56
N VAL A 170 5.42 2.98 -9.91
CA VAL A 170 4.96 3.31 -11.26
C VAL A 170 6.16 3.58 -12.16
N ASN A 171 6.88 4.68 -11.90
CA ASN A 171 8.11 5.05 -12.59
C ASN A 171 9.12 5.75 -11.65
N PRO A 172 9.41 5.22 -10.45
CA PRO A 172 10.39 5.83 -9.58
C PRO A 172 11.81 5.47 -10.04
N GLU A 173 12.79 6.24 -9.55
CA GLU A 173 14.18 5.80 -9.66
C GLU A 173 14.49 4.73 -8.59
N LEU A 174 14.74 3.50 -9.05
CA LEU A 174 14.88 2.32 -8.19
C LEU A 174 16.23 2.24 -7.48
N GLY A 175 17.23 3.01 -7.93
CA GLY A 175 18.58 3.02 -7.33
C GLY A 175 18.60 3.35 -5.82
N ALA A 176 17.56 3.99 -5.28
CA ALA A 176 17.42 4.22 -3.84
C ALA A 176 17.24 2.91 -3.04
N PHE A 177 16.59 1.89 -3.61
CA PHE A 177 16.43 0.60 -2.92
C PHE A 177 17.76 -0.12 -2.69
N ASN A 178 18.79 0.16 -3.49
CA ASN A 178 20.12 -0.46 -3.36
C ASN A 178 20.86 -0.07 -2.07
N ARG A 179 20.38 0.94 -1.35
CA ARG A 179 20.99 1.40 -0.09
C ARG A 179 20.41 0.74 1.15
N ILE A 180 19.40 -0.12 0.99
CA ILE A 180 18.69 -0.77 2.09
C ILE A 180 18.53 -2.26 1.80
N ILE A 181 18.16 -3.02 2.82
CA ILE A 181 17.59 -4.37 2.64
C ILE A 181 16.06 -4.22 2.72
N PRO A 182 15.37 -3.96 1.60
CA PRO A 182 13.97 -3.57 1.63
C PRO A 182 13.11 -4.70 2.18
N CYS A 183 12.26 -4.38 3.17
CA CYS A 183 11.46 -5.36 3.88
C CYS A 183 12.26 -6.51 4.57
N GLY A 184 13.59 -6.41 4.66
CA GLY A 184 14.47 -7.48 5.15
C GLY A 184 14.58 -8.68 4.21
N ILE A 185 14.39 -8.45 2.91
CA ILE A 185 14.47 -9.47 1.85
C ILE A 185 15.69 -9.13 0.99
N ASP A 186 16.69 -10.01 0.99
CA ASP A 186 17.95 -9.88 0.26
C ASP A 186 18.05 -10.86 -0.93
N ASP A 187 17.07 -11.75 -1.09
CA ASP A 187 16.99 -12.76 -2.14
C ASP A 187 15.98 -12.42 -3.26
N ALA A 188 15.57 -11.14 -3.37
CA ALA A 188 14.64 -10.67 -4.39
C ALA A 188 14.94 -9.21 -4.78
N GLU A 189 14.51 -8.82 -5.98
CA GLU A 189 14.69 -7.45 -6.46
C GLU A 189 13.42 -6.60 -6.26
N VAL A 190 13.55 -5.31 -6.57
CA VAL A 190 12.43 -4.37 -6.69
C VAL A 190 12.30 -3.98 -8.15
N THR A 191 11.07 -3.84 -8.65
CA THR A 191 10.78 -3.43 -10.04
C THR A 191 9.73 -2.32 -10.06
N SER A 192 9.43 -1.79 -11.25
CA SER A 192 8.42 -0.76 -11.49
C SER A 192 7.55 -1.10 -12.70
N MET A 193 6.39 -0.47 -12.81
CA MET A 193 5.55 -0.61 -13.99
C MET A 193 6.28 -0.16 -15.25
N ALA A 194 7.03 0.94 -15.19
CA ALA A 194 7.82 1.44 -16.32
C ALA A 194 8.85 0.42 -16.83
N GLN A 195 9.57 -0.24 -15.91
CA GLN A 195 10.55 -1.26 -16.24
C GLN A 195 9.90 -2.50 -16.86
N GLU A 196 8.80 -2.99 -16.29
CA GLU A 196 8.14 -4.22 -16.77
C GLU A 196 7.36 -4.00 -18.07
N LEU A 197 6.87 -2.78 -18.32
CA LEU A 197 6.23 -2.40 -19.58
C LEU A 197 7.22 -1.94 -20.65
N SER A 198 8.49 -1.71 -20.28
CA SER A 198 9.50 -1.12 -21.15
C SER A 198 9.05 0.21 -21.80
N ARG A 199 8.33 1.03 -21.04
CA ARG A 199 7.88 2.36 -21.47
C ARG A 199 7.76 3.32 -20.30
N VAL A 200 7.78 4.62 -20.61
CA VAL A 200 7.42 5.65 -19.63
C VAL A 200 5.91 5.57 -19.34
N ILE A 201 5.56 5.64 -18.07
CA ILE A 201 4.19 5.64 -17.56
C ILE A 201 4.12 6.65 -16.41
N SER A 202 3.05 7.43 -16.34
CA SER A 202 2.88 8.49 -15.33
C SER A 202 1.95 8.07 -14.21
N ILE A 203 2.04 8.77 -13.08
CA ILE A 203 1.12 8.60 -11.96
C ILE A 203 -0.31 8.93 -12.38
N ASP A 204 -0.50 9.96 -13.21
CA ASP A 204 -1.82 10.34 -13.73
C ASP A 204 -2.48 9.26 -14.60
N GLU A 205 -1.67 8.46 -15.31
CA GLU A 205 -2.16 7.32 -16.08
C GLU A 205 -2.62 6.18 -15.17
N VAL A 206 -1.91 5.93 -14.07
CA VAL A 206 -2.15 4.78 -13.17
C VAL A 206 -3.18 5.08 -12.07
N ALA A 207 -3.20 6.31 -11.55
CA ALA A 207 -4.03 6.68 -10.40
C ALA A 207 -5.54 6.39 -10.60
N PRO A 208 -6.17 6.68 -11.75
CA PRO A 208 -7.59 6.34 -11.96
C PRO A 208 -7.88 4.83 -11.87
N VAL A 209 -6.95 3.99 -12.34
CA VAL A 209 -7.08 2.53 -12.28
C VAL A 209 -6.91 2.04 -10.84
N VAL A 210 -5.99 2.63 -10.08
CA VAL A 210 -5.82 2.38 -8.65
C VAL A 210 -7.08 2.77 -7.88
N GLU A 211 -7.64 3.96 -8.11
CA GLU A 211 -8.87 4.42 -7.45
C GLU A 211 -10.02 3.44 -7.65
N LYS A 212 -10.25 3.00 -8.90
CA LYS A 212 -11.29 2.03 -9.23
C LYS A 212 -11.12 0.74 -8.43
N PHE A 213 -10.00 0.05 -8.59
CA PHE A 213 -9.85 -1.29 -7.99
C PHE A 213 -9.63 -1.26 -6.49
N LEU A 214 -8.96 -0.25 -5.95
CA LEU A 214 -8.79 -0.15 -4.50
C LEU A 214 -10.11 0.19 -3.83
N THR A 215 -10.91 1.11 -4.39
CA THR A 215 -12.26 1.39 -3.86
C THR A 215 -13.13 0.14 -3.80
N GLU A 216 -13.17 -0.65 -4.88
CA GLU A 216 -13.91 -1.93 -4.92
C GLU A 216 -13.46 -2.91 -3.83
N THR A 217 -12.15 -3.02 -3.59
CA THR A 217 -11.62 -3.95 -2.58
C THR A 217 -11.83 -3.44 -1.15
N LEU A 218 -11.63 -2.14 -0.91
CA LEU A 218 -11.80 -1.52 0.40
C LEU A 218 -13.26 -1.60 0.87
N MET A 219 -14.23 -1.38 -0.02
CA MET A 219 -15.66 -1.51 0.31
C MET A 219 -16.04 -2.89 0.88
N LYS A 220 -15.32 -3.96 0.53
CA LYS A 220 -15.61 -5.33 1.03
C LYS A 220 -15.17 -5.56 2.47
N VAL A 221 -14.21 -4.79 2.94
CA VAL A 221 -13.54 -4.96 4.25
C VAL A 221 -13.85 -3.84 5.22
N SER A 222 -14.50 -2.78 4.75
CA SER A 222 -14.92 -1.64 5.54
C SER A 222 -16.26 -1.86 6.24
N ALA A 223 -16.44 -1.15 7.37
CA ALA A 223 -17.69 -1.03 8.11
C ALA A 223 -18.36 0.32 7.84
#